data_AF-A0AAW8L1T8-F1
#
_entry.id   AF-A0AAW8L1T8-F1
#
_cell.length_a   1.000
_cell.length_b   1.000
_cell.length_c   1.000
_cell.angle_alpha   90.00
_cell.angle_beta   90.00
_cell.angle_gamma   90.00
#
_symmetry.space_group_name_H-M   'P 1'
#
loop_
_entity.id
_entity.type
_entity.pdbx_description
1 polymer ?
#
loop_
_entity_poly.entity_id
_entity_poly.type
_entity_poly.pdbx_seq_one_letter_code
_entity_poly.pdbx_strand_id
1 'polypeptide(L)' 'AVIDEIPSAYKPIEDVMKAQSDLVEVVYTLRQVVCVKG' A
#
# COMPACT_ATOMS: atom_id res chain seq x y z
N ALA A 1 1.78 15.07 -15.66
CA ALA A 1 2.14 14.66 -14.28
C ALA A 1 1.36 13.39 -13.97
N VAL A 2 1.98 12.40 -13.32
CA VAL A 2 1.31 11.17 -12.88
C VAL A 2 0.52 11.52 -11.61
N ILE A 3 -0.81 11.44 -11.66
CA ILE A 3 -1.71 11.91 -10.59
C ILE A 3 -2.54 10.76 -10.01
N ASP A 4 -2.82 9.77 -10.83
CA ASP A 4 -3.58 8.56 -10.55
C ASP A 4 -2.86 7.56 -9.63
N GLU A 5 -1.54 7.66 -9.50
CA GLU A 5 -0.72 6.73 -8.71
C GLU A 5 0.07 7.40 -7.59
N ILE A 6 -0.32 8.62 -7.20
CA ILE A 6 0.24 9.22 -5.98
C ILE A 6 -0.35 8.50 -4.75
N PRO A 7 0.35 8.45 -3.61
CA PRO A 7 -0.12 7.71 -2.44
C PRO A 7 -1.56 8.08 -2.00
N SER A 8 -1.92 9.36 -2.12
CA SER A 8 -3.26 9.85 -1.74
C SER A 8 -4.38 9.45 -2.72
N ALA A 9 -4.06 8.86 -3.87
CA ALA A 9 -5.06 8.31 -4.79
C ALA A 9 -5.60 6.94 -4.30
N TYR A 10 -4.91 6.29 -3.36
CA TYR A 10 -5.30 5.00 -2.80
C TYR A 10 -5.76 5.12 -1.35
N LYS A 11 -6.40 4.05 -0.85
CA LYS A 11 -6.69 3.90 0.58
C LYS A 11 -5.40 3.70 1.37
N PRO A 12 -5.35 4.12 2.64
CA PRO A 12 -4.28 3.71 3.55
C PRO A 12 -4.15 2.18 3.57
N ILE A 13 -2.91 1.68 3.46
CA ILE A 13 -2.68 0.23 3.42
C ILE A 13 -3.05 -0.42 4.75
N GLU A 14 -2.93 0.31 5.85
CA GLU A 14 -3.29 -0.12 7.20
C GLU A 14 -4.79 -0.47 7.30
N ASP A 15 -5.64 0.34 6.68
CA ASP A 15 -7.10 0.10 6.67
C ASP A 15 -7.45 -1.14 5.86
N VAL A 16 -6.77 -1.35 4.73
CA VAL A 16 -6.96 -2.52 3.86
C VAL A 16 -6.54 -3.81 4.59
N MET A 17 -5.37 -3.80 5.24
CA MET A 17 -4.88 -4.97 5.96
C MET A 17 -5.73 -5.29 7.18
N LYS A 18 -6.21 -4.28 7.91
CA LYS A 18 -7.13 -4.46 9.04
C LYS A 18 -8.45 -5.11 8.61
N ALA A 19 -8.98 -4.75 7.44
CA ALA A 19 -10.24 -5.29 6.95
C ALA A 19 -10.18 -6.79 6.58
N GLN A 20 -8.98 -7.38 6.48
CA GLN A 20 -8.78 -8.77 6.08
C GLN A 20 -8.02 -9.59 7.14
N SER A 21 -7.86 -9.06 8.36
CA SER A 21 -7.06 -9.68 9.44
C SER A 21 -7.41 -11.13 9.74
N ASP A 22 -8.67 -11.52 9.52
CA ASP A 22 -9.17 -12.85 9.85
C ASP A 22 -8.90 -13.87 8.72
N LEU A 23 -8.45 -13.39 7.56
CA LEU A 23 -8.24 -14.19 6.35
C LEU A 23 -6.77 -14.28 5.92
N VAL A 24 -5.91 -13.37 6.41
CA VAL A 24 -4.50 -13.30 6.01
C VAL A 24 -3.57 -13.09 7.19
N GLU A 25 -2.34 -13.56 7.05
CA GLU A 25 -1.25 -13.35 8.00
C GLU A 25 -0.15 -12.47 7.36
N VAL A 26 0.35 -11.49 8.11
CA VAL A 26 1.46 -10.64 7.66
C VAL A 26 2.78 -11.35 7.95
N VAL A 27 3.45 -11.81 6.91
CA VAL A 27 4.76 -12.45 7.05
C VAL A 27 5.88 -11.41 7.19
N TYR A 28 5.84 -10.35 6.38
CA TYR A 28 6.81 -9.25 6.40
C TYR A 28 6.15 -7.93 6.00
N THR A 29 6.66 -6.80 6.50
CA THR A 29 6.28 -5.45 6.05
C THR A 29 7.47 -4.78 5.38
N LEU A 30 7.30 -4.32 4.15
CA LEU A 30 8.35 -3.67 3.39
C LEU A 30 8.11 -2.15 3.32
N ARG A 31 9.18 -1.38 3.50
CA ARG A 31 9.15 0.08 3.35
C ARG A 31 9.75 0.47 2.02
N GLN A 32 8.99 1.20 1.22
CA GLN A 32 9.49 1.75 -0.04
C GLN A 32 10.57 2.81 0.21
N VAL A 33 11.65 2.76 -0.58
CA VAL A 33 12.76 3.73 -0.55
C VAL A 33 12.76 4.62 -1.79
N VAL A 34 12.50 4.05 -2.96
CA VAL A 34 12.40 4.80 -4.23
C VAL A 34 11.30 4.20 -5.11
N CYS A 35 10.57 5.05 -5.84
CA CYS A 35 9.65 4.65 -6.90
C CYS A 35 10.24 5.11 -8.22
N VAL A 36 10.55 4.17 -9.13
CA VAL A 36 10.93 4.52 -10.51
C VAL A 36 9.73 4.21 -11.39
N LYS A 37 9.23 5.23 -12.09
CA LYS A 37 8.08 5.15 -13.00
C LYS A 37 8.54 5.56 -14.41
N GLY A 38 7.96 4.93 -15.43
CA GLY A 38 8.19 5.25 -16.85
C GLY A 38 7.18 6.23 -17.40
#